data_AF-A0A2N2PSP6-F1
#
_entry.id   AF-A0A2N2PSP6-F1
#
_cell.length_a   1.000
_cell.length_b   1.000
_cell.length_c   1.000
_cell.angle_alpha   90.00
_cell.angle_beta   90.00
_cell.angle_gamma   90.00
#
_symmetry.space_group_name_H-M   'P 1'
#
loop_
_entity.id
_entity.type
_entity.pdbx_description
1 polymer ?
#
loop_
_entity_poly.entity_id
_entity_poly.type
_entity_poly.pdbx_seq_one_letter_code
_entity_poly.pdbx_strand_id
1 'polypeptide(L)'
;MKGIHDVAWDASGHAPVIVQDTGTGAVLALAYMDRAALATTLSTGWATYHSPPGTGAGCAATGPLQMITAVRLGCDGRTILLQVQPAGPLCQTEADTCFAAALSAEAAPPDPTRMSSPTEPFDISIAWSSEAAEGA
;
A
#
# COMPACT_ATOMS: atom_id res chain seq x y z
N MET A 1 4.54 -11.88 20.91
CA MET A 1 3.71 -11.35 19.81
C MET A 1 3.39 -9.90 20.12
N LYS A 2 3.47 -9.01 19.12
CA LYS A 2 3.02 -7.62 19.24
C LYS A 2 1.49 -7.54 19.09
N GLY A 3 0.86 -6.56 19.71
CA GLY A 3 -0.58 -6.30 19.66
C GLY A 3 -0.90 -4.81 19.50
N ILE A 4 -2.18 -4.46 19.71
CA ILE A 4 -2.68 -3.09 19.50
C ILE A 4 -2.02 -2.03 20.40
N HIS A 5 -1.41 -2.44 21.51
CA HIS A 5 -0.69 -1.58 22.43
C HIS A 5 0.72 -1.20 21.93
N ASP A 6 1.27 -1.95 20.97
CA ASP A 6 2.58 -1.68 20.36
C ASP A 6 2.52 -0.66 19.21
N VAL A 7 1.31 -0.25 18.81
CA VAL A 7 1.12 0.77 17.78
C VAL A 7 1.43 2.16 18.35
N ALA A 8 2.33 2.88 17.69
CA ALA A 8 2.67 4.26 18.00
C ALA A 8 1.71 5.20 17.27
N TRP A 9 0.61 5.53 17.95
CA TRP A 9 -0.41 6.46 17.45
C TRP A 9 0.13 7.89 17.41
N ASP A 10 -0.27 8.65 16.39
CA ASP A 10 0.05 10.06 16.29
C ASP A 10 -0.71 10.91 17.33
N ALA A 11 -0.48 12.22 17.32
CA ALA A 11 -1.12 13.16 18.25
C ALA A 11 -2.66 13.20 18.14
N SER A 12 -3.21 12.78 16.99
CA SER A 12 -4.66 12.71 16.73
C SER A 12 -5.24 11.33 17.07
N GLY A 13 -4.40 10.35 17.43
CA GLY A 13 -4.81 8.99 17.75
C GLY A 13 -4.90 8.05 16.54
N HIS A 14 -4.24 8.39 15.42
CA HIS A 14 -4.27 7.62 14.17
C HIS A 14 -2.91 7.01 13.85
N ALA A 15 -2.93 5.96 13.03
CA ALA A 15 -1.74 5.37 12.43
C ALA A 15 -1.96 5.16 10.93
N PRO A 16 -0.95 5.44 10.07
CA PRO A 16 -1.02 5.13 8.66
C PRO A 16 -1.09 3.61 8.43
N VAL A 17 -1.88 3.25 7.42
CA VAL A 17 -2.09 1.86 7.00
C VAL A 17 -1.83 1.76 5.50
N ILE A 18 -0.88 0.91 5.14
CA ILE A 18 -0.65 0.52 3.75
C ILE A 18 -1.54 -0.69 3.45
N VAL A 19 -2.40 -0.57 2.44
CA VAL A 19 -3.28 -1.65 1.99
C VAL A 19 -2.62 -2.33 0.80
N GLN A 20 -2.42 -3.63 0.90
CA GLN A 20 -1.74 -4.43 -0.12
C GLN A 20 -2.59 -5.62 -0.54
N ASP A 21 -2.69 -5.86 -1.84
CA ASP A 21 -3.31 -7.06 -2.39
C ASP A 21 -2.45 -8.29 -2.06
N THR A 22 -3.07 -9.32 -1.48
CA THR A 22 -2.36 -10.55 -1.08
C THR A 22 -1.99 -11.42 -2.27
N GLY A 23 -2.79 -11.41 -3.34
CA GLY A 23 -2.59 -12.21 -4.54
C GLY A 23 -1.54 -11.62 -5.49
N THR A 24 -1.54 -10.29 -5.67
CA THR A 24 -0.63 -9.61 -6.61
C THR A 24 0.58 -8.95 -5.94
N GLY A 25 0.49 -8.68 -4.63
CA GLY A 25 1.50 -7.89 -3.92
C GLY A 25 1.44 -6.39 -4.19
N ALA A 26 0.50 -5.92 -5.03
CA ALA A 26 0.35 -4.50 -5.35
C ALA A 26 -0.10 -3.70 -4.12
N VAL A 27 0.48 -2.52 -3.93
CA VAL A 27 -0.04 -1.55 -2.96
C VAL A 27 -1.28 -0.90 -3.57
N LEU A 28 -2.40 -1.02 -2.88
CA LEU A 28 -3.71 -0.57 -3.36
C LEU A 28 -4.01 0.86 -2.91
N ALA A 29 -3.74 1.17 -1.65
CA ALA A 29 -4.06 2.47 -1.08
C ALA A 29 -3.22 2.76 0.18
N LEU A 30 -3.07 4.05 0.48
CA LEU A 30 -2.74 4.53 1.82
C LEU A 30 -4.04 4.92 2.53
N ALA A 31 -4.20 4.45 3.76
CA ALA A 31 -5.33 4.76 4.62
C ALA A 31 -4.85 5.06 6.04
N TYR A 32 -5.81 5.26 6.95
CA TYR A 32 -5.54 5.44 8.36
C TYR A 32 -6.52 4.63 9.18
N MET A 33 -6.09 4.24 10.37
CA MET A 33 -6.93 3.63 11.39
C MET A 33 -6.69 4.37 12.71
N ASP A 34 -7.73 4.46 13.53
CA ASP A 34 -7.60 4.69 14.95
C ASP A 34 -7.59 3.33 15.71
N ARG A 35 -7.55 3.40 17.03
CA ARG A 35 -7.53 2.21 17.88
C ARG A 35 -8.81 1.37 17.75
N ALA A 36 -9.97 2.00 17.56
CA ALA A 36 -11.25 1.30 17.44
C ALA A 36 -11.38 0.59 16.08
N ALA A 37 -10.96 1.25 15.00
CA ALA A 37 -10.92 0.71 13.65
C ALA A 37 -9.98 -0.49 13.55
N LEU A 38 -8.79 -0.42 14.17
CA LEU A 38 -7.88 -1.56 14.21
C LEU A 38 -8.44 -2.72 15.04
N ALA A 39 -9.05 -2.46 16.19
CA ALA A 39 -9.69 -3.49 17.00
C ALA A 39 -10.85 -4.18 16.25
N THR A 40 -11.66 -3.40 15.53
CA THR A 40 -12.73 -3.92 14.67
C THR A 40 -12.17 -4.75 13.53
N THR A 41 -11.10 -4.28 12.89
CA THR A 41 -10.43 -5.01 11.80
C THR A 41 -9.92 -6.38 12.27
N LEU A 42 -9.24 -6.42 13.42
CA LEU A 42 -8.69 -7.65 14.00
C LEU A 42 -9.78 -8.63 14.46
N SER A 43 -10.92 -8.13 14.94
CA SER A 43 -12.01 -8.96 15.44
C SER A 43 -12.93 -9.49 14.34
N THR A 44 -13.18 -8.69 13.30
CA THR A 44 -14.12 -9.05 12.22
C THR A 44 -13.46 -9.75 11.04
N GLY A 45 -12.14 -9.58 10.87
CA GLY A 45 -11.44 -10.04 9.66
C GLY A 45 -11.74 -9.20 8.42
N TRP A 46 -12.34 -8.01 8.58
CA TRP A 46 -12.64 -7.07 7.51
C TRP A 46 -11.98 -5.71 7.76
N ALA A 47 -11.40 -5.11 6.73
CA ALA A 47 -10.74 -3.82 6.87
C ALA A 47 -11.73 -2.71 7.29
N THR A 48 -11.43 -2.04 8.39
CA THR A 48 -12.18 -0.87 8.88
C THR A 48 -11.22 0.30 9.00
N TYR A 49 -11.56 1.44 8.41
CA TYR A 49 -10.68 2.62 8.36
C TYR A 49 -11.27 3.79 9.13
N HIS A 50 -10.40 4.63 9.67
CA HIS A 50 -10.78 5.89 10.28
C HIS A 50 -9.69 6.93 10.03
N SER A 51 -10.06 7.98 9.31
CA SER A 51 -9.12 9.03 8.89
C SER A 51 -9.04 10.18 9.91
N PRO A 52 -7.88 10.83 10.05
CA PRO A 52 -7.76 12.04 10.85
C PRO A 52 -8.72 13.15 10.37
N PRO A 53 -9.10 14.09 11.26
CA PRO A 53 -9.85 15.27 10.86
C PRO A 53 -9.13 16.05 9.74
N GLY A 54 -9.87 16.41 8.69
CA GLY A 54 -9.34 17.22 7.59
C GLY A 54 -8.62 16.47 6.47
N THR A 55 -8.38 15.14 6.58
CA THR A 55 -7.75 14.36 5.51
C THR A 55 -8.74 13.73 4.53
N GLY A 56 -10.04 13.78 4.82
CA GLY A 56 -11.10 13.12 4.04
C GLY A 56 -11.10 11.59 4.18
N ALA A 57 -12.17 10.94 3.73
CA ALA A 57 -12.21 9.49 3.64
C ALA A 57 -11.43 9.04 2.39
N GLY A 58 -10.32 8.32 2.60
CA GLY A 58 -9.53 7.76 1.49
C GLY A 58 -10.25 6.66 0.72
N CYS A 59 -9.79 6.37 -0.51
CA CYS A 59 -10.38 5.35 -1.39
C CYS A 59 -10.60 3.99 -0.71
N ALA A 60 -9.65 3.56 0.14
CA ALA A 60 -9.78 2.30 0.88
C ALA A 60 -11.01 2.25 1.82
N ALA A 61 -11.41 3.40 2.36
CA ALA A 61 -12.54 3.53 3.29
C ALA A 61 -13.89 3.59 2.56
N THR A 62 -13.93 4.10 1.33
CA THR A 62 -15.15 4.24 0.53
C THR A 62 -15.33 3.13 -0.50
N GLY A 63 -14.27 2.35 -0.76
CA GLY A 63 -14.25 1.28 -1.74
C GLY A 63 -14.94 -0.01 -1.27
N PRO A 64 -14.80 -1.10 -2.04
CA PRO A 64 -15.39 -2.38 -1.70
C PRO A 64 -14.79 -2.97 -0.41
N LEU A 65 -15.53 -3.92 0.17
CA LEU A 65 -15.08 -4.68 1.32
C LEU A 65 -13.77 -5.41 1.02
N GLN A 66 -12.91 -5.47 2.02
CA GLN A 66 -11.57 -6.06 1.92
C GLN A 66 -11.41 -7.09 3.04
N MET A 67 -11.27 -8.35 2.66
CA MET A 67 -11.05 -9.44 3.61
C MET A 67 -9.59 -9.44 4.03
N ILE A 68 -9.33 -9.49 5.35
CA ILE A 68 -7.97 -9.48 5.88
C ILE A 68 -7.35 -10.88 5.79
N THR A 69 -6.17 -10.97 5.19
CA THR A 69 -5.37 -12.19 5.16
C THR A 69 -4.23 -12.12 6.17
N ALA A 70 -3.68 -10.93 6.38
CA ALA A 70 -2.62 -10.69 7.35
C ALA A 70 -2.56 -9.23 7.80
N VAL A 71 -2.18 -9.03 9.06
CA VAL A 71 -1.83 -7.73 9.62
C VAL A 71 -0.37 -7.78 10.06
N ARG A 72 0.40 -6.76 9.70
CA ARG A 72 1.81 -6.59 10.10
C ARG A 72 2.01 -5.20 10.65
N LEU A 73 2.90 -5.09 11.62
CA LEU A 73 3.28 -3.82 12.23
C LEU A 73 4.72 -3.49 11.81
N GLY A 74 4.95 -2.26 11.39
CA GLY A 74 6.29 -1.72 11.13
C GLY A 74 7.21 -1.90 12.33
N CYS A 75 8.53 -1.95 12.07
CA CYS A 75 9.51 -2.23 13.12
C CYS A 75 9.45 -1.21 14.28
N ASP A 76 9.19 0.06 13.96
CA ASP A 76 9.06 1.18 14.89
C ASP A 76 7.62 1.40 15.40
N GLY A 77 6.67 0.56 14.99
CA GLY A 77 5.28 0.61 15.42
C GLY A 77 4.44 1.72 14.82
N ARG A 78 4.99 2.54 13.90
CA ARG A 78 4.29 3.72 13.37
C ARG A 78 3.40 3.47 12.17
N THR A 79 3.56 2.32 11.51
CA THR A 79 2.81 2.00 10.28
C THR A 79 2.30 0.58 10.33
N ILE A 80 1.08 0.37 9.84
CA ILE A 80 0.47 -0.94 9.70
C ILE A 80 0.51 -1.33 8.22
N LEU A 81 0.86 -2.58 7.93
CA LEU A 81 0.65 -3.19 6.62
C LEU A 81 -0.54 -4.15 6.75
N LEU A 82 -1.56 -3.89 5.94
CA LEU A 82 -2.79 -4.66 5.85
C LEU A 82 -2.78 -5.42 4.52
N GLN A 83 -2.62 -6.73 4.59
CA GLN A 83 -2.73 -7.59 3.42
C GLN A 83 -4.17 -8.04 3.29
N VAL A 84 -4.76 -7.79 2.12
CA VAL A 84 -6.19 -7.99 1.88
C VAL A 84 -6.47 -8.75 0.61
N GLN A 85 -7.68 -9.31 0.53
CA GLN A 85 -8.32 -9.72 -0.72
C GLN A 85 -9.46 -8.73 -1.00
N PRO A 86 -9.30 -7.79 -1.95
CA PRO A 86 -10.33 -6.82 -2.26
C PRO A 86 -11.48 -7.46 -3.05
N ALA A 87 -12.71 -7.02 -2.82
CA ALA A 87 -13.89 -7.49 -3.56
C ALA A 87 -14.12 -6.74 -4.89
N GLY A 88 -13.17 -5.91 -5.33
CA GLY A 88 -13.23 -5.13 -6.56
C GLY A 88 -12.18 -4.01 -6.58
N PRO A 89 -12.21 -3.12 -7.58
CA PRO A 89 -11.32 -1.96 -7.67
C PRO A 89 -11.45 -1.06 -6.44
N LEU A 90 -10.33 -0.60 -5.90
CA LEU A 90 -10.34 0.27 -4.71
C LEU A 90 -10.38 1.75 -5.04
N CYS A 91 -9.85 2.16 -6.20
CA CYS A 91 -9.79 3.56 -6.57
C CYS A 91 -11.15 4.04 -7.11
N GLN A 92 -11.50 5.30 -6.81
CA GLN A 92 -12.68 5.97 -7.37
C GLN A 92 -12.63 6.11 -8.90
N THR A 93 -11.46 5.94 -9.51
CA THR A 93 -11.28 5.95 -10.97
C THR A 93 -11.49 4.57 -11.60
N GLU A 94 -12.07 3.61 -10.87
CA GLU A 94 -12.23 2.20 -11.29
C GLU A 94 -10.89 1.46 -11.50
N ALA A 95 -9.78 2.03 -11.02
CA ALA A 95 -8.48 1.37 -11.01
C ALA A 95 -8.32 0.48 -9.77
N ASP A 96 -7.58 -0.62 -9.91
CA ASP A 96 -7.31 -1.53 -8.78
C ASP A 96 -6.53 -0.83 -7.66
N THR A 97 -5.62 0.09 -8.02
CA THR A 97 -4.76 0.84 -7.09
C THR A 97 -4.91 2.35 -7.26
N CYS A 98 -4.79 3.08 -6.15
CA CYS A 98 -4.63 4.54 -6.14
C CYS A 98 -3.29 5.01 -6.74
N PHE A 99 -2.32 4.12 -6.93
CA PHE A 99 -0.96 4.42 -7.39
C PHE A 99 -0.76 4.15 -8.89
N ALA A 100 -1.81 4.37 -9.70
CA ALA A 100 -1.76 4.10 -11.15
C ALA A 100 -0.90 5.10 -11.95
N ALA A 101 -0.70 6.31 -11.44
CA ALA A 101 0.09 7.34 -12.10
C ALA A 101 1.60 7.17 -11.81
N ALA A 102 2.40 7.14 -12.86
CA ALA A 102 3.85 7.19 -12.74
C ALA A 102 4.34 8.64 -12.74
N LEU A 103 5.26 8.96 -11.83
CA LEU A 103 6.00 10.22 -11.87
C LEU A 103 7.22 10.03 -12.78
N SER A 104 7.36 10.88 -13.79
CA SER A 104 8.60 10.98 -14.57
C SER A 104 9.50 12.05 -13.96
N ALA A 105 10.77 11.75 -13.78
CA ALA A 105 11.75 12.76 -13.43
C ALA A 105 12.34 13.37 -14.70
N GLU A 106 12.30 14.69 -14.84
CA GLU A 106 13.18 15.43 -15.76
C GLU A 106 14.60 15.51 -15.16
N ALA A 107 15.14 14.39 -14.68
CA ALA A 107 16.40 14.36 -13.94
C ALA A 107 17.43 13.52 -14.69
N ALA A 108 18.66 14.03 -14.72
CA ALA A 108 19.82 13.28 -15.18
C ALA A 108 19.87 11.91 -14.47
N PRO A 109 20.29 10.85 -15.17
CA PRO A 109 20.34 9.50 -14.63
C PRO A 109 21.07 9.48 -13.28
N PRO A 110 20.68 8.59 -12.35
CA PRO A 110 21.30 8.52 -11.03
C PRO A 110 22.81 8.38 -11.19
N ASP A 111 23.57 9.19 -10.44
CA ASP A 111 25.03 9.13 -10.43
C ASP A 111 25.46 7.70 -10.06
N PRO A 112 26.05 6.93 -10.99
CA PRO A 112 26.37 5.53 -10.75
C PRO A 112 27.44 5.36 -9.66
N THR A 113 28.15 6.42 -9.28
CA THR A 113 29.14 6.38 -8.20
C THR A 113 28.53 6.46 -6.80
N ARG A 114 27.23 6.81 -6.68
CA ARG A 114 26.47 6.77 -5.41
C ARG A 114 25.73 5.46 -5.17
N MET A 115 25.63 4.58 -6.17
CA MET A 115 25.23 3.20 -5.94
C MET A 115 26.44 2.44 -5.40
N SER A 116 26.55 2.34 -4.07
CA SER A 116 27.44 1.36 -3.46
C SER A 116 27.07 0.00 -4.07
N SER A 117 28.03 -0.64 -4.77
CA SER A 117 27.81 -1.87 -5.52
C SER A 117 26.87 -2.83 -4.78
N PRO A 118 25.77 -3.30 -5.40
CA PRO A 118 25.10 -4.46 -4.87
C PRO A 118 26.12 -5.60 -4.88
N THR A 119 26.47 -6.12 -3.70
CA THR A 119 27.41 -7.25 -3.57
C THR A 119 26.79 -8.55 -4.11
N GLU A 120 25.52 -8.55 -4.50
CA GLU A 120 24.87 -9.69 -5.17
C GLU A 120 23.94 -9.17 -6.28
N PRO A 121 23.91 -9.83 -7.46
CA PRO A 121 23.13 -9.35 -8.59
C PRO A 121 21.62 -9.50 -8.31
N PHE A 122 20.92 -8.37 -8.22
CA PHE A 122 19.48 -8.35 -8.44
C PHE A 122 19.24 -8.50 -9.94
N ASP A 123 18.89 -9.71 -10.37
CA ASP A 123 18.40 -10.00 -11.72
C ASP A 123 17.02 -9.34 -11.89
N ILE A 124 17.02 -8.11 -12.42
CA ILE A 124 15.81 -7.45 -12.91
C ILE A 124 15.79 -7.65 -14.42
N SER A 125 15.32 -8.82 -14.86
CA SER A 125 14.90 -9.05 -16.23
C SER A 125 13.52 -8.42 -16.44
N ILE A 126 13.48 -7.12 -16.81
CA ILE A 126 12.28 -6.52 -17.42
C ILE A 126 12.40 -6.72 -18.93
N ALA A 127 11.67 -7.72 -19.45
CA ALA A 127 11.41 -7.83 -20.87
C ALA A 127 10.15 -7.03 -21.21
N TRP A 128 10.32 -5.91 -21.91
CA TRP A 128 9.26 -5.28 -22.68
C TRP A 128 9.81 -5.02 -24.09
N SER A 129 9.30 -5.78 -25.06
CA SER A 129 9.40 -5.41 -26.47
C SER A 129 8.18 -5.98 -27.20
N SER A 130 7.29 -5.07 -27.61
CA SER A 130 6.34 -5.32 -28.68
C SER A 130 6.17 -4.04 -29.50
N GLU A 131 7.14 -3.80 -30.36
CA GLU A 131 6.99 -3.04 -31.61
C GLU A 131 7.42 -4.03 -32.71
N ALA A 132 6.75 -4.23 -33.85
CA ALA A 132 5.58 -3.60 -34.43
C ALA A 132 4.92 -4.66 -35.33
N ALA A 133 3.60 -4.76 -35.27
CA ALA A 133 2.82 -5.40 -36.31
C ALA A 133 2.47 -4.33 -37.36
N GLU A 134 3.35 -4.12 -38.34
CA GLU A 134 3.02 -3.48 -39.61
C GLU A 134 3.69 -4.24 -40.75
N GLY A 135 2.91 -4.47 -41.81
CA GLY A 135 3.09 -5.58 -42.75
C GLY A 135 4.06 -5.38 -43.90
N ALA A 136 4.37 -6.51 -44.55
CA ALA A 136 4.35 -6.76 -45.99
C ALA A 136 4.55 -8.27 -46.23
#